data_AF-A0A2G4GFX2-F1
#
_entry.id   AF-A0A2G4GFX2-F1
#
_cell.length_a   1.000
_cell.length_b   1.000
_cell.length_c   1.000
_cell.angle_alpha   90.00
_cell.angle_beta   90.00
_cell.angle_gamma   90.00
#
_symmetry.space_group_name_H-M   'P 1'
#
loop_
_entity.id
_entity.type
_entity.pdbx_description
1 polymer ?
#
loop_
_entity_poly.entity_id
_entity_poly.type
_entity_poly.pdbx_seq_one_letter_code
_entity_poly.pdbx_strand_id
1 'polypeptide(L)'
;MVDDFAREVEAFFESLPAVMAAAGPGSMDRVRALRGAMAKARLVGFGIPEEYGGRTDVENASYRMQEIARGRMPKEEGMLGIGLNMAIPIILQYGTEEQKRRFIPSTLNAQEVWCQLYSEPEAGSDLASLRTTAVLDGDEWVVNGQKVWTSGAQNSQMGVLLARTGEEPRNRGISMLLIPMNQPGVEVRPLRQITGEAEFNEVFFTDARVPRDWVVGEVNDGWRAATGLLAHERSSLGKVGADAKREANVSAAVPFHYLLDIAIRTGHNTNFHTRQELASAYIGEKVMSWTGQRKVHPSIGKLWRTKQARDVAAVGARIAMNGAAAHDIGDKDGEFWMYHILNAPRMSLGGGTDEIQKNTIGERALGLPREPL
;
A
#
# COMPACT_ATOMS: atom_id res chain seq x y z
N MET A 1 -9.99 -20.48 27.68
CA MET A 1 -8.64 -20.49 28.27
C MET A 1 -7.78 -19.62 27.36
N VAL A 2 -7.26 -18.49 27.83
CA VAL A 2 -6.39 -17.63 27.00
C VAL A 2 -5.08 -18.38 26.79
N ASP A 3 -4.78 -18.77 25.55
CA ASP A 3 -3.52 -19.44 25.22
C ASP A 3 -2.33 -18.46 25.31
N ASP A 4 -1.10 -18.99 25.32
CA ASP A 4 0.10 -18.21 25.63
C ASP A 4 0.34 -17.04 24.66
N PHE A 5 0.04 -17.21 23.36
CA PHE A 5 0.18 -16.13 22.38
C PHE A 5 -0.77 -14.97 22.68
N ALA A 6 -2.00 -15.25 23.10
CA ALA A 6 -2.92 -14.19 23.45
C ALA A 6 -2.46 -13.41 24.71
N ARG A 7 -1.81 -14.07 25.67
CA ARG A 7 -1.19 -13.38 26.82
C ARG A 7 -0.01 -12.50 26.40
N GLU A 8 0.82 -12.95 25.46
CA GLU A 8 1.92 -12.15 24.91
C GLU A 8 1.41 -10.87 24.24
N VAL A 9 0.35 -10.97 23.43
CA VAL A 9 -0.25 -9.82 22.75
C VAL A 9 -0.87 -8.85 23.76
N GLU A 10 -1.56 -9.35 24.79
CA GLU A 10 -2.11 -8.50 25.86
C GLU A 10 -1.01 -7.77 26.64
N ALA A 11 0.04 -8.48 27.06
CA ALA A 11 1.18 -7.89 27.74
C ALA A 11 1.87 -6.80 26.90
N PHE A 12 1.98 -7.02 25.58
CA PHE A 12 2.47 -6.00 24.66
C PHE A 12 1.60 -4.73 24.71
N PHE A 13 0.28 -4.85 24.60
CA PHE A 13 -0.61 -3.69 24.63
C PHE A 13 -0.66 -3.00 25.99
N GLU A 14 -0.46 -3.70 27.10
CA GLU A 14 -0.29 -3.09 28.42
C GLU A 14 0.97 -2.23 28.48
N SER A 15 2.06 -2.65 27.83
CA SER A 15 3.32 -1.89 27.78
C SER A 15 3.31 -0.73 26.76
N LEU A 16 2.46 -0.82 25.74
CA LEU A 16 2.50 0.07 24.58
C LEU A 16 2.30 1.55 24.91
N PRO A 17 1.41 1.98 25.82
CA PRO A 17 1.25 3.40 26.17
C PRO A 17 2.55 4.07 26.62
N ALA A 18 3.38 3.38 27.41
CA ALA A 18 4.65 3.90 27.87
C ALA A 18 5.66 4.07 26.71
N VAL A 19 5.71 3.09 25.80
CA VAL A 19 6.55 3.16 24.59
C VAL A 19 6.13 4.35 23.73
N MET A 20 4.82 4.52 23.49
CA MET A 20 4.30 5.59 22.64
C MET A 20 4.43 6.98 23.27
N ALA A 21 4.40 7.08 24.61
CA ALA A 21 4.62 8.33 25.34
C ALA A 21 6.10 8.76 25.33
N ALA A 22 7.03 7.80 25.28
CA ALA A 22 8.47 8.06 25.17
C ALA A 22 8.92 8.39 23.74
N ALA A 23 8.10 8.06 22.73
CA ALA A 23 8.38 8.40 21.35
C ALA A 23 8.26 9.92 21.11
N GLY A 24 9.11 10.47 20.25
CA GLY A 24 9.03 11.87 19.83
C GLY A 24 7.69 12.21 19.17
N PRO A 25 7.35 13.50 19.01
CA PRO A 25 6.08 13.92 18.44
C PRO A 25 5.96 13.62 16.93
N GLY A 26 7.07 13.31 16.25
CA GLY A 26 7.11 12.99 14.83
C GLY A 26 6.41 11.67 14.51
N SER A 27 5.60 11.64 13.44
CA SER A 27 4.87 10.42 13.06
C SER A 27 5.84 9.26 12.80
N MET A 28 6.99 9.51 12.18
CA MET A 28 8.00 8.49 11.88
C MET A 28 8.71 7.93 13.13
N ASP A 29 8.97 8.76 14.14
CA ASP A 29 9.58 8.29 15.38
C ASP A 29 8.61 7.38 16.14
N ARG A 30 7.31 7.73 16.13
CA ARG A 30 6.24 6.90 16.68
C ARG A 30 6.11 5.57 15.92
N VAL A 31 6.20 5.57 14.59
CA VAL A 31 6.21 4.33 13.78
C VAL A 31 7.37 3.43 14.18
N ARG A 32 8.59 3.98 14.25
CA ARG A 32 9.80 3.22 14.62
C ARG A 32 9.71 2.68 16.05
N ALA A 33 9.20 3.47 16.99
CA ALA A 33 9.00 3.04 18.37
C ALA A 33 8.00 1.87 18.46
N LEU A 34 6.83 2.00 17.80
CA LEU A 34 5.82 0.95 17.73
C LEU A 34 6.40 -0.34 17.13
N ARG A 35 7.00 -0.25 15.94
CA ARG A 35 7.53 -1.41 15.22
C ARG A 35 8.71 -2.04 15.91
N GLY A 36 9.60 -1.24 16.51
CA GLY A 36 10.69 -1.72 17.34
C GLY A 36 10.19 -2.51 18.55
N ALA A 37 9.16 -2.02 19.24
CA ALA A 37 8.55 -2.72 20.36
C ALA A 37 7.85 -4.01 19.92
N MET A 38 7.10 -3.99 18.81
CA MET A 38 6.48 -5.20 18.24
C MET A 38 7.54 -6.23 17.84
N ALA A 39 8.65 -5.79 17.22
CA ALA A 39 9.75 -6.67 16.82
C ALA A 39 10.40 -7.32 18.05
N LYS A 40 10.67 -6.55 19.10
CA LYS A 40 11.19 -7.06 20.38
C LYS A 40 10.23 -8.08 21.02
N ALA A 41 8.93 -7.86 20.91
CA ALA A 41 7.90 -8.78 21.39
C ALA A 41 7.65 -9.98 20.44
N ARG A 42 8.38 -10.09 19.32
CA ARG A 42 8.14 -11.09 18.26
C ARG A 42 6.67 -11.08 17.77
N LEU A 43 6.10 -9.89 17.61
CA LEU A 43 4.76 -9.65 17.06
C LEU A 43 4.81 -9.07 15.64
N VAL A 44 5.92 -9.28 14.93
CA VAL A 44 6.12 -8.91 13.52
C VAL A 44 6.53 -10.13 12.71
N GLY A 45 6.41 -10.04 11.38
CA GLY A 45 7.00 -11.03 10.48
C GLY A 45 6.41 -12.44 10.61
N PHE A 46 5.11 -12.55 10.91
CA PHE A 46 4.44 -13.84 10.95
C PHE A 46 4.55 -14.56 9.60
N GLY A 47 5.03 -15.80 9.61
CA GLY A 47 5.26 -16.60 8.40
C GLY A 47 6.60 -16.33 7.69
N ILE A 48 7.42 -15.40 8.21
CA ILE A 48 8.81 -15.20 7.77
C ILE A 48 9.73 -16.11 8.60
N PRO A 49 10.74 -16.76 7.99
CA PRO A 49 11.71 -17.58 8.73
C PRO A 49 12.35 -16.84 9.90
N GLU A 50 12.56 -17.54 11.02
CA GLU A 50 13.06 -16.94 12.26
C GLU A 50 14.48 -16.37 12.11
N GLU A 51 15.31 -16.96 11.25
CA GLU A 51 16.67 -16.48 10.99
C GLU A 51 16.73 -15.07 10.36
N TYR A 52 15.61 -14.57 9.84
CA TYR A 52 15.47 -13.21 9.32
C TYR A 52 14.63 -12.30 10.25
N GLY A 53 14.38 -12.73 11.49
CA GLY A 53 13.62 -11.95 12.49
C GLY A 53 12.09 -12.13 12.42
N GLY A 54 11.62 -13.15 11.70
CA GLY A 54 10.20 -13.51 11.63
C GLY A 54 9.73 -14.41 12.77
N ARG A 55 8.50 -14.92 12.63
CA ARG A 55 7.87 -15.82 13.61
C ARG A 55 6.98 -16.86 12.91
N THR A 56 7.25 -18.14 13.15
CA THR A 56 6.55 -19.27 12.49
C THR A 56 5.94 -20.29 13.44
N ASP A 57 6.18 -20.17 14.75
CA ASP A 57 5.72 -21.09 15.80
C ASP A 57 4.22 -20.97 16.11
N VAL A 58 3.57 -19.88 15.68
CA VAL A 58 2.16 -19.61 15.99
C VAL A 58 1.27 -19.80 14.77
N GLU A 59 0.37 -20.78 14.84
CA GLU A 59 -0.63 -21.00 13.80
C GLU A 59 -1.60 -19.81 13.68
N ASN A 60 -1.90 -19.38 12.45
CA ASN A 60 -2.80 -18.27 12.16
C ASN A 60 -2.44 -16.96 12.89
N ALA A 61 -1.17 -16.76 13.25
CA ALA A 61 -0.72 -15.65 14.09
C ALA A 61 -1.19 -14.27 13.62
N SER A 62 -1.16 -14.02 12.30
CA SER A 62 -1.65 -12.75 11.73
C SER A 62 -3.13 -12.50 12.01
N TYR A 63 -3.98 -13.52 11.84
CA TYR A 63 -5.41 -13.41 12.11
C TYR A 63 -5.66 -13.26 13.61
N ARG A 64 -4.99 -14.07 14.43
CA ARG A 64 -5.12 -14.03 15.89
C ARG A 64 -4.68 -12.68 16.45
N MET A 65 -3.56 -12.14 15.98
CA MET A 65 -3.09 -10.79 16.32
C MET A 65 -4.14 -9.74 15.94
N GLN A 66 -4.69 -9.78 14.72
CA GLN A 66 -5.71 -8.83 14.28
C GLN A 66 -6.96 -8.84 15.16
N GLU A 67 -7.44 -10.02 15.56
CA GLU A 67 -8.61 -10.14 16.43
C GLU A 67 -8.36 -9.58 17.83
N ILE A 68 -7.21 -9.87 18.44
CA ILE A 68 -6.86 -9.40 19.79
C ILE A 68 -6.54 -7.90 19.79
N ALA A 69 -5.89 -7.42 18.74
CA ALA A 69 -5.48 -6.03 18.56
C ALA A 69 -6.60 -5.09 18.08
N ARG A 70 -7.79 -5.62 17.83
CA ARG A 70 -8.89 -4.90 17.18
C ARG A 70 -9.27 -3.63 17.94
N GLY A 71 -9.12 -2.48 17.28
CA GLY A 71 -9.40 -1.17 17.85
C GLY A 71 -8.33 -0.63 18.81
N ARG A 72 -7.18 -1.31 18.95
CA ARG A 72 -6.09 -0.92 19.87
C ARG A 72 -4.80 -0.52 19.16
N MET A 73 -4.62 -0.93 17.90
CA MET A 73 -3.42 -0.58 17.12
C MET A 73 -3.35 0.92 16.82
N PRO A 74 -2.20 1.56 17.05
CA PRO A 74 -1.95 2.92 16.55
C PRO A 74 -2.04 2.98 15.02
N LYS A 75 -2.43 4.14 14.48
CA LYS A 75 -2.77 4.35 13.06
C LYS A 75 -1.54 4.65 12.18
N GLU A 76 -0.37 4.80 12.80
CA GLU A 76 0.83 5.36 12.18
C GLU A 76 1.52 4.40 11.17
N GLU A 77 1.21 3.10 11.16
CA GLU A 77 1.86 2.09 10.29
C GLU A 77 1.52 2.17 8.79
N GLY A 78 0.62 3.07 8.37
CA GLY A 78 0.08 3.11 7.00
C GLY A 78 1.14 3.22 5.88
N MET A 79 2.34 3.74 6.18
CA MET A 79 3.43 3.90 5.21
C MET A 79 4.30 2.64 5.03
N LEU A 80 4.13 1.60 5.85
CA LEU A 80 5.02 0.43 5.85
C LEU A 80 4.63 -0.64 4.83
N GLY A 81 3.51 -0.45 4.12
CA GLY A 81 2.94 -1.44 3.21
C GLY A 81 3.90 -1.90 2.12
N ILE A 82 4.68 -0.98 1.54
CA ILE A 82 5.65 -1.33 0.49
C ILE A 82 6.76 -2.24 1.05
N GLY A 83 7.31 -1.92 2.22
CA GLY A 83 8.35 -2.74 2.84
C GLY A 83 7.81 -4.12 3.23
N LEU A 84 6.75 -4.12 4.03
CA LEU A 84 6.24 -5.34 4.69
C LEU A 84 5.51 -6.28 3.73
N ASN A 85 4.68 -5.75 2.83
CA ASN A 85 3.79 -6.57 2.00
C ASN A 85 4.33 -6.80 0.58
N MET A 86 5.42 -6.12 0.19
CA MET A 86 5.90 -6.12 -1.20
C MET A 86 7.40 -6.39 -1.29
N ALA A 87 8.26 -5.56 -0.66
CA ALA A 87 9.70 -5.74 -0.69
C ALA A 87 10.14 -7.06 -0.01
N ILE A 88 9.69 -7.30 1.22
CA ILE A 88 10.03 -8.53 1.97
C ILE A 88 9.66 -9.81 1.18
N PRO A 89 8.42 -10.02 0.71
CA PRO A 89 8.06 -11.23 -0.05
C PRO A 89 8.94 -11.45 -1.28
N ILE A 90 9.28 -10.38 -1.99
CA ILE A 90 10.14 -10.46 -3.18
C ILE A 90 11.58 -10.80 -2.84
N ILE A 91 12.14 -10.21 -1.78
CA ILE A 91 13.48 -10.54 -1.29
C ILE A 91 13.52 -11.99 -0.77
N LEU A 92 12.47 -12.45 -0.09
CA LEU A 92 12.37 -13.85 0.33
C LEU A 92 12.36 -14.82 -0.85
N GLN A 93 11.62 -14.47 -1.92
CA GLN A 93 11.43 -15.34 -3.07
C GLN A 93 12.59 -15.34 -4.05
N TYR A 94 13.20 -14.17 -4.29
CA TYR A 94 14.16 -13.97 -5.38
C TYR A 94 15.50 -13.38 -4.91
N GLY A 95 15.59 -12.92 -3.67
CA GLY A 95 16.81 -12.32 -3.14
C GLY A 95 17.83 -13.35 -2.67
N THR A 96 19.09 -12.93 -2.61
CA THR A 96 20.17 -13.74 -2.04
C THR A 96 20.07 -13.84 -0.52
N GLU A 97 20.83 -14.75 0.09
CA GLU A 97 20.87 -14.87 1.55
C GLU A 97 21.39 -13.59 2.23
N GLU A 98 22.37 -12.93 1.61
CA GLU A 98 22.92 -11.66 2.07
C GLU A 98 21.85 -10.56 2.05
N GLN A 99 21.05 -10.49 0.98
CA GLN A 99 19.94 -9.54 0.88
C GLN A 99 18.86 -9.82 1.94
N LYS A 100 18.47 -11.08 2.15
CA LYS A 100 17.49 -11.46 3.17
C LYS A 100 17.95 -11.04 4.56
N ARG A 101 19.20 -11.34 4.92
CA ARG A 101 19.80 -10.98 6.23
C ARG A 101 19.95 -9.46 6.39
N ARG A 102 20.24 -8.73 5.31
CA ARG A 102 20.44 -7.28 5.35
C ARG A 102 19.14 -6.49 5.46
N PHE A 103 18.12 -6.85 4.67
CA PHE A 103 16.96 -5.98 4.45
C PHE A 103 15.70 -6.41 5.22
N ILE A 104 15.49 -7.70 5.48
CA ILE A 104 14.25 -8.15 6.12
C ILE A 104 14.15 -7.63 7.58
N PRO A 105 15.18 -7.76 8.43
CA PRO A 105 15.08 -7.33 9.82
C PRO A 105 14.83 -5.82 10.00
N SER A 106 15.53 -4.98 9.23
CA SER A 106 15.40 -3.52 9.25
C SER A 106 14.06 -3.04 8.69
N THR A 107 13.46 -3.81 7.78
CA THR A 107 12.11 -3.54 7.27
C THR A 107 11.05 -3.92 8.31
N LEU A 108 11.22 -5.07 8.98
CA LEU A 108 10.28 -5.55 9.99
C LEU A 108 10.12 -4.59 11.18
N ASN A 109 11.21 -3.97 11.61
CA ASN A 109 11.21 -3.00 12.73
C ASN A 109 11.07 -1.53 12.28
N ALA A 110 10.79 -1.29 10.98
CA ALA A 110 10.65 0.03 10.36
C ALA A 110 11.84 0.99 10.52
N GLN A 111 13.05 0.48 10.74
CA GLN A 111 14.27 1.28 10.62
C GLN A 111 14.47 1.74 9.17
N GLU A 112 14.13 0.88 8.22
CA GLU A 112 14.08 1.22 6.79
C GLU A 112 12.63 1.19 6.29
N VAL A 113 12.11 2.36 5.93
CA VAL A 113 10.84 2.50 5.20
C VAL A 113 11.12 2.48 3.70
N TRP A 114 10.20 1.87 2.95
CA TRP A 114 10.36 1.60 1.54
C TRP A 114 9.35 2.37 0.68
N CYS A 115 9.79 2.78 -0.50
CA CYS A 115 8.91 3.26 -1.57
C CYS A 115 9.02 2.40 -2.84
N GLN A 116 8.01 2.51 -3.71
CA GLN A 116 7.97 1.80 -4.99
C GLN A 116 8.32 2.77 -6.13
N LEU A 117 9.38 2.45 -6.88
CA LEU A 117 9.95 3.30 -7.93
C LEU A 117 9.69 2.67 -9.29
N TYR A 118 8.42 2.54 -9.65
CA TYR A 118 7.98 1.82 -10.86
C TYR A 118 7.62 2.81 -11.97
N SER A 119 6.52 3.55 -11.76
CA SER A 119 5.92 4.43 -12.76
C SER A 119 6.83 5.58 -13.15
N GLU A 120 6.78 5.94 -14.43
CA GLU A 120 7.46 7.09 -15.02
C GLU A 120 6.42 8.01 -15.66
N PRO A 121 6.75 9.29 -15.94
CA PRO A 121 5.83 10.20 -16.63
C PRO A 121 5.24 9.60 -17.91
N GLU A 122 6.07 8.86 -18.67
CA GLU A 122 5.70 8.23 -19.94
C GLU A 122 5.37 6.72 -19.81
N ALA A 123 5.48 6.13 -18.61
CA ALA A 123 5.28 4.68 -18.39
C ALA A 123 4.50 4.40 -17.11
N GLY A 124 3.17 4.31 -17.22
CA GLY A 124 2.25 3.91 -16.16
C GLY A 124 1.65 2.53 -16.40
N SER A 125 0.52 2.47 -17.12
CA SER A 125 -0.15 1.20 -17.45
C SER A 125 0.73 0.30 -18.34
N ASP A 126 1.48 0.89 -19.28
CA ASP A 126 2.52 0.20 -20.04
C ASP A 126 3.87 0.29 -19.33
N LEU A 127 3.94 -0.29 -18.12
CA LEU A 127 5.14 -0.25 -17.28
C LEU A 127 6.38 -0.84 -17.96
N ALA A 128 6.20 -1.76 -18.92
CA ALA A 128 7.31 -2.37 -19.66
C ALA A 128 8.05 -1.36 -20.57
N SER A 129 7.45 -0.20 -20.85
CA SER A 129 8.06 0.88 -21.65
C SER A 129 8.89 1.87 -20.83
N LEU A 130 9.19 1.55 -19.56
CA LEU A 130 10.06 2.36 -18.71
C LEU A 130 11.44 2.59 -19.34
N ARG A 131 12.01 3.76 -19.04
CA ARG A 131 13.24 4.32 -19.62
C ARG A 131 14.31 4.69 -18.61
N THR A 132 14.01 4.73 -17.31
CA THR A 132 15.05 4.87 -16.26
C THR A 132 16.09 3.78 -16.48
N THR A 133 17.36 4.14 -16.60
CA THR A 133 18.45 3.21 -16.88
C THR A 133 19.24 2.89 -15.62
N ALA A 134 19.87 1.73 -15.61
CA ALA A 134 20.90 1.34 -14.65
C ALA A 134 22.05 0.69 -15.45
N VAL A 135 23.21 1.34 -15.49
CA VAL A 135 24.39 0.86 -16.22
C VAL A 135 25.45 0.43 -15.22
N LEU A 136 26.00 -0.78 -15.37
CA LEU A 136 27.03 -1.27 -14.47
C LEU A 136 28.37 -0.57 -14.75
N ASP A 137 28.95 0.02 -13.70
CA ASP A 137 30.24 0.72 -13.69
C ASP A 137 31.06 0.17 -12.51
N GLY A 138 31.98 -0.75 -12.81
CA GLY A 138 32.73 -1.48 -11.78
C GLY A 138 31.84 -2.41 -10.95
N ASP A 139 31.74 -2.12 -9.66
CA ASP A 139 30.95 -2.84 -8.65
C ASP A 139 29.64 -2.14 -8.29
N GLU A 140 29.25 -1.08 -9.01
CA GLU A 140 28.00 -0.34 -8.79
C GLU A 140 27.21 -0.13 -10.08
N TRP A 141 25.89 -0.05 -9.95
CA TRP A 141 24.99 0.42 -10.99
C TRP A 141 24.84 1.94 -10.89
N VAL A 142 24.97 2.61 -12.04
CA VAL A 142 24.71 4.04 -12.20
C VAL A 142 23.30 4.23 -12.74
N VAL A 143 22.43 4.83 -11.95
CA VAL A 143 21.01 5.00 -12.24
C VAL A 143 20.73 6.42 -12.71
N ASN A 144 20.06 6.54 -13.85
CA ASN A 144 19.65 7.82 -14.44
C ASN A 144 18.19 7.76 -14.93
N GLY A 145 17.40 8.78 -14.61
CA GLY A 145 16.00 8.86 -15.05
C GLY A 145 15.08 9.55 -14.05
N GLN A 146 13.78 9.29 -14.19
CA GLN A 146 12.74 9.88 -13.36
C GLN A 146 11.63 8.87 -13.08
N LYS A 147 11.18 8.86 -11.82
CA LYS A 147 9.96 8.17 -11.37
C LYS A 147 8.93 9.19 -10.89
N VAL A 148 7.67 8.79 -10.93
CA VAL A 148 6.54 9.64 -10.53
C VAL A 148 5.46 8.80 -9.86
N TRP A 149 4.60 9.46 -9.08
CA TRP A 149 3.57 8.83 -8.25
C TRP A 149 4.15 7.93 -7.14
N THR A 150 5.40 8.17 -6.73
CA THR A 150 6.07 7.39 -5.70
C THR A 150 5.54 7.79 -4.32
N SER A 151 4.63 6.99 -3.76
CA SER A 151 4.07 7.21 -2.43
C SER A 151 5.14 7.20 -1.35
N GLY A 152 5.16 8.22 -0.50
CA GLY A 152 5.99 8.27 0.71
C GLY A 152 7.50 8.31 0.47
N ALA A 153 7.97 8.60 -0.75
CA ALA A 153 9.39 8.66 -1.10
C ALA A 153 10.18 9.59 -0.17
N GLN A 154 9.62 10.73 0.20
CA GLN A 154 10.25 11.73 1.08
C GLN A 154 10.54 11.20 2.49
N ASN A 155 9.87 10.12 2.90
CA ASN A 155 10.02 9.48 4.21
C ASN A 155 10.78 8.14 4.12
N SER A 156 11.10 7.67 2.92
CA SER A 156 11.65 6.33 2.68
C SER A 156 13.18 6.33 2.73
N GLN A 157 13.76 5.27 3.30
CA GLN A 157 15.20 5.04 3.31
C GLN A 157 15.62 4.19 2.11
N MET A 158 14.72 3.33 1.63
CA MET A 158 14.97 2.41 0.53
C MET A 158 13.88 2.52 -0.55
N GLY A 159 14.23 2.16 -1.77
CA GLY A 159 13.31 2.05 -2.89
C GLY A 159 13.44 0.69 -3.58
N VAL A 160 12.32 0.13 -4.01
CA VAL A 160 12.31 -0.99 -4.97
C VAL A 160 12.15 -0.40 -6.37
N LEU A 161 13.26 -0.34 -7.10
CA LEU A 161 13.40 0.32 -8.40
C LEU A 161 13.32 -0.67 -9.55
N LEU A 162 12.54 -0.32 -10.57
CA LEU A 162 12.67 -0.93 -11.90
C LEU A 162 13.42 0.00 -12.82
N ALA A 163 14.51 -0.52 -13.39
CA ALA A 163 15.34 0.19 -14.35
C ALA A 163 15.72 -0.72 -15.51
N ARG A 164 15.96 -0.12 -16.67
CA ARG A 164 16.46 -0.76 -17.87
C ARG A 164 17.96 -0.99 -17.75
N THR A 165 18.36 -2.25 -17.76
CA THR A 165 19.75 -2.71 -17.66
C THR A 165 20.25 -3.37 -18.94
N GLY A 166 19.36 -3.66 -19.90
CA GLY A 166 19.67 -4.26 -21.19
C GLY A 166 18.94 -3.58 -22.34
N GLU A 167 19.42 -3.85 -23.56
CA GLU A 167 18.88 -3.27 -24.80
C GLU A 167 17.61 -3.98 -25.31
N GLU A 168 17.30 -5.16 -24.75
CA GLU A 168 16.14 -5.94 -25.14
C GLU A 168 14.83 -5.12 -24.97
N PRO A 169 13.85 -5.32 -25.86
CA PRO A 169 12.63 -4.53 -25.86
C PRO A 169 11.66 -4.95 -24.76
N ARG A 170 10.81 -3.98 -24.36
CA ARG A 170 9.72 -4.16 -23.40
C ARG A 170 10.23 -4.71 -22.06
N ASN A 171 9.72 -5.87 -21.67
CA ASN A 171 9.94 -6.48 -20.36
C ASN A 171 11.24 -7.28 -20.24
N ARG A 172 11.83 -7.68 -21.37
CA ARG A 172 13.16 -8.29 -21.40
C ARG A 172 14.15 -7.12 -21.36
N GLY A 173 15.10 -7.11 -20.43
CA GLY A 173 16.03 -5.98 -20.27
C GLY A 173 15.72 -5.03 -19.10
N ILE A 174 14.76 -5.36 -18.25
CA ILE A 174 14.45 -4.62 -17.01
C ILE A 174 14.99 -5.42 -15.82
N SER A 175 15.64 -4.75 -14.88
CA SER A 175 16.06 -5.33 -13.59
C SER A 175 15.33 -4.67 -12.42
N MET A 176 15.24 -5.41 -11.31
CA MET A 176 14.78 -4.88 -10.02
C MET A 176 16.00 -4.59 -9.15
N LEU A 177 16.15 -3.35 -8.70
CA LEU A 177 17.23 -2.91 -7.82
C LEU A 177 16.67 -2.41 -6.50
N LEU A 178 17.39 -2.67 -5.41
CA LEU A 178 17.15 -2.04 -4.12
C LEU A 178 18.05 -0.79 -4.06
N ILE A 179 17.47 0.40 -3.96
CA ILE A 179 18.22 1.67 -4.02
C ILE A 179 18.09 2.45 -2.71
N PRO A 180 19.19 2.95 -2.11
CA PRO A 180 19.08 3.86 -0.99
C PRO A 180 18.55 5.21 -1.48
N MET A 181 17.57 5.77 -0.76
CA MET A 181 16.90 7.02 -1.16
C MET A 181 17.63 8.27 -0.68
N ASN A 182 18.42 8.15 0.39
CA ASN A 182 19.23 9.24 0.92
C ASN A 182 20.69 9.08 0.46
N GLN A 183 20.98 9.58 -0.73
CA GLN A 183 22.32 9.57 -1.31
C GLN A 183 22.45 10.68 -2.37
N PRO A 184 23.69 11.06 -2.75
CA PRO A 184 23.91 11.91 -3.91
C PRO A 184 23.24 11.35 -5.17
N GLY A 185 22.70 12.24 -6.00
CA GLY A 185 22.04 11.86 -7.25
C GLY A 185 20.58 11.41 -7.11
N VAL A 186 20.03 11.29 -5.90
CA VAL A 186 18.59 11.06 -5.68
C VAL A 186 17.92 12.33 -5.19
N GLU A 187 17.01 12.88 -5.98
CA GLU A 187 16.21 14.06 -5.61
C GLU A 187 14.73 13.68 -5.52
N VAL A 188 14.12 13.90 -4.35
CA VAL A 188 12.69 13.65 -4.12
C VAL A 188 11.92 14.96 -4.08
N ARG A 189 10.89 15.09 -4.92
CA ARG A 189 9.99 16.26 -4.96
C ARG A 189 8.54 15.86 -4.66
N PRO A 190 7.95 16.31 -3.54
CA PRO A 190 6.54 16.06 -3.25
C PRO A 190 5.62 16.65 -4.32
N LEU A 191 4.61 15.88 -4.72
CA LEU A 191 3.59 16.24 -5.70
C LEU A 191 2.28 16.55 -5.01
N ARG A 192 1.86 17.81 -5.08
CA ARG A 192 0.58 18.24 -4.53
C ARG A 192 -0.58 17.75 -5.41
N GLN A 193 -1.51 17.04 -4.79
CA GLN A 193 -2.70 16.49 -5.42
C GLN A 193 -3.90 17.42 -5.28
N ILE A 194 -4.98 17.12 -6.00
CA ILE A 194 -6.26 17.85 -5.88
C ILE A 194 -6.84 17.78 -4.46
N THR A 195 -6.52 16.73 -3.69
CA THR A 195 -6.89 16.60 -2.27
C THR A 195 -6.23 17.65 -1.37
N GLY A 196 -5.24 18.39 -1.87
CA GLY A 196 -4.42 19.35 -1.11
C GLY A 196 -3.15 18.73 -0.52
N GLU A 197 -3.11 17.41 -0.36
CA GLU A 197 -2.01 16.63 0.19
C GLU A 197 -0.85 16.41 -0.81
N ALA A 198 0.33 16.06 -0.28
CA ALA A 198 1.52 15.76 -1.06
C ALA A 198 2.13 14.39 -0.70
N GLU A 199 1.31 13.35 -0.70
CA GLU A 199 1.73 11.99 -0.34
C GLU A 199 2.53 11.27 -1.44
N PHE A 200 2.37 11.69 -2.71
CA PHE A 200 3.13 11.19 -3.85
C PHE A 200 4.32 12.10 -4.14
N ASN A 201 5.31 11.56 -4.85
CA ASN A 201 6.52 12.31 -5.20
C ASN A 201 6.94 12.01 -6.64
N GLU A 202 7.64 12.97 -7.23
CA GLU A 202 8.61 12.73 -8.29
C GLU A 202 9.94 12.36 -7.65
N VAL A 203 10.67 11.44 -8.28
CA VAL A 203 12.02 11.07 -7.86
C VAL A 203 12.92 11.12 -9.07
N PHE A 204 13.95 11.96 -9.02
CA PHE A 204 14.93 12.11 -10.09
C PHE A 204 16.22 11.40 -9.70
N PHE A 205 16.81 10.72 -10.67
CA PHE A 205 18.09 10.03 -10.54
C PHE A 205 19.09 10.66 -11.49
N THR A 206 20.19 11.18 -10.95
CA THR A 206 21.33 11.73 -11.68
C THR A 206 22.60 11.08 -11.15
N ASP A 207 23.09 10.07 -11.85
CA ASP A 207 24.24 9.24 -11.47
C ASP A 207 24.14 8.64 -10.05
N ALA A 208 22.92 8.32 -9.61
CA ALA A 208 22.68 7.65 -8.34
C ALA A 208 23.31 6.25 -8.35
N ARG A 209 23.86 5.79 -7.22
CA ARG A 209 24.63 4.55 -7.16
C ARG A 209 23.87 3.46 -6.40
N VAL A 210 24.03 2.23 -6.86
CA VAL A 210 23.49 1.02 -6.22
C VAL A 210 24.55 -0.09 -6.28
N PRO A 211 24.90 -0.75 -5.17
CA PRO A 211 25.83 -1.88 -5.22
C PRO A 211 25.39 -2.95 -6.22
N ARG A 212 26.35 -3.56 -6.94
CA ARG A 212 26.09 -4.58 -7.97
C ARG A 212 25.16 -5.68 -7.47
N ASP A 213 25.40 -6.14 -6.24
CA ASP A 213 24.71 -7.26 -5.62
C ASP A 213 23.36 -6.87 -4.96
N TRP A 214 22.88 -5.64 -5.18
CA TRP A 214 21.54 -5.19 -4.74
C TRP A 214 20.48 -5.34 -5.84
N VAL A 215 20.80 -6.06 -6.92
CA VAL A 215 19.83 -6.57 -7.89
C VAL A 215 19.09 -7.76 -7.27
N VAL A 216 17.76 -7.74 -7.31
CA VAL A 216 16.95 -8.86 -6.82
C VAL A 216 16.67 -9.83 -7.97
N GLY A 217 17.06 -11.08 -7.79
CA GLY A 217 17.03 -12.09 -8.85
C GLY A 217 18.13 -11.86 -9.89
N GLU A 218 17.82 -12.18 -11.15
CA GLU A 218 18.78 -12.07 -12.25
C GLU A 218 18.68 -10.72 -12.96
N VAL A 219 19.83 -10.22 -13.44
CA VAL A 219 19.88 -9.04 -14.31
C VAL A 219 19.05 -9.30 -15.58
N ASN A 220 18.26 -8.30 -16.00
CA ASN A 220 17.31 -8.35 -17.12
C ASN A 220 16.07 -9.24 -16.92
N ASP A 221 15.89 -9.85 -15.73
CA ASP A 221 14.70 -10.64 -15.34
C ASP A 221 13.89 -9.98 -14.21
N GLY A 222 14.07 -8.68 -13.99
CA GLY A 222 13.34 -7.91 -12.97
C GLY A 222 11.82 -7.89 -13.19
N TRP A 223 11.35 -8.13 -14.42
CA TRP A 223 9.92 -8.21 -14.71
C TRP A 223 9.22 -9.37 -13.97
N ARG A 224 9.90 -10.50 -13.78
CA ARG A 224 9.35 -11.64 -13.03
C ARG A 224 9.08 -11.25 -11.58
N ALA A 225 10.06 -10.62 -10.92
CA ALA A 225 9.90 -10.08 -9.58
C ALA A 225 8.83 -8.96 -9.54
N ALA A 226 8.79 -8.07 -10.53
CA ALA A 226 7.81 -6.99 -10.62
C ALA A 226 6.37 -7.51 -10.68
N THR A 227 6.11 -8.52 -11.51
CA THR A 227 4.76 -9.12 -11.62
C THR A 227 4.32 -9.84 -10.34
N GLY A 228 5.24 -10.49 -9.63
CA GLY A 228 4.98 -11.04 -8.29
C GLY A 228 4.60 -9.95 -7.30
N LEU A 229 5.35 -8.84 -7.28
CA LEU A 229 5.12 -7.71 -6.40
C LEU A 229 3.75 -7.06 -6.66
N LEU A 230 3.38 -6.85 -7.94
CA LEU A 230 2.07 -6.33 -8.33
C LEU A 230 0.92 -7.28 -7.96
N ALA A 231 1.16 -8.60 -7.93
CA ALA A 231 0.18 -9.56 -7.44
C ALA A 231 -0.05 -9.42 -5.92
N HIS A 232 1.02 -9.20 -5.14
CA HIS A 232 0.92 -8.88 -3.72
C HIS A 232 0.20 -7.55 -3.47
N GLU A 233 0.53 -6.51 -4.25
CA GLU A 233 -0.16 -5.21 -4.21
C GLU A 233 -1.67 -5.38 -4.45
N ARG A 234 -2.05 -6.11 -5.51
CA ARG A 234 -3.46 -6.36 -5.84
C ARG A 234 -4.19 -7.14 -4.76
N SER A 235 -3.53 -8.12 -4.15
CA SER A 235 -4.07 -8.86 -3.00
C SER A 235 -4.26 -7.94 -1.79
N SER A 236 -3.31 -7.04 -1.52
CA SER A 236 -3.40 -6.05 -0.45
C SER A 236 -4.55 -5.06 -0.70
N LEU A 237 -4.65 -4.49 -1.91
CA LEU A 237 -5.71 -3.57 -2.30
C LEU A 237 -7.09 -4.23 -2.34
N GLY A 238 -7.17 -5.54 -2.63
CA GLY A 238 -8.42 -6.30 -2.63
C GLY A 238 -8.93 -6.68 -1.25
N LYS A 239 -8.09 -6.62 -0.20
CA LYS A 239 -8.45 -6.95 1.18
C LYS A 239 -9.00 -5.72 1.90
N VAL A 240 -10.25 -5.37 1.65
CA VAL A 240 -10.99 -4.43 2.50
C VAL A 240 -12.05 -5.22 3.26
N GLY A 241 -11.82 -5.39 4.57
CA GLY A 241 -12.78 -6.06 5.44
C GLY A 241 -14.01 -5.19 5.73
N ALA A 242 -15.16 -5.81 5.94
CA ALA A 242 -16.36 -5.16 6.49
C ALA A 242 -16.33 -5.21 8.01
N ASP A 243 -15.49 -4.36 8.63
CA ASP A 243 -15.56 -4.12 10.07
C ASP A 243 -16.42 -2.88 10.33
N ALA A 244 -17.46 -3.02 11.18
CA ALA A 244 -18.32 -1.93 11.61
C ALA A 244 -17.57 -0.83 12.39
N LYS A 245 -16.36 -1.13 12.88
CA LYS A 245 -15.43 -0.19 13.54
C LYS A 245 -14.24 0.18 12.65
N ARG A 246 -14.27 -0.17 11.35
CA ARG A 246 -13.21 0.17 10.41
C ARG A 246 -13.16 1.67 10.25
N GLU A 247 -12.07 2.30 10.65
CA GLU A 247 -11.85 3.71 10.37
C GLU A 247 -11.66 3.94 8.86
N ALA A 248 -12.06 5.12 8.39
CA ALA A 248 -11.74 5.54 7.03
C ALA A 248 -10.22 5.66 6.86
N ASN A 249 -9.73 5.34 5.67
CA ASN A 249 -8.33 5.50 5.32
C ASN A 249 -8.19 5.88 3.85
N VAL A 250 -6.99 6.32 3.47
CA VAL A 250 -6.70 6.88 2.15
C VAL A 250 -6.74 5.84 1.03
N SER A 251 -6.59 4.55 1.35
CA SER A 251 -6.41 3.45 0.40
C SER A 251 -7.66 2.58 0.20
N ALA A 252 -8.77 2.89 0.87
CA ALA A 252 -10.02 2.13 0.82
C ALA A 252 -11.25 3.04 0.70
N ALA A 253 -12.38 2.45 0.31
CA ALA A 253 -13.65 3.17 0.30
C ALA A 253 -14.02 3.60 1.74
N VAL A 254 -14.63 4.78 1.87
CA VAL A 254 -15.19 5.25 3.15
C VAL A 254 -16.17 4.18 3.68
N PRO A 255 -16.02 3.74 4.94
CA PRO A 255 -16.92 2.75 5.52
C PRO A 255 -18.37 3.23 5.55
N PHE A 256 -19.30 2.28 5.39
CA PHE A 256 -20.72 2.59 5.34
C PHE A 256 -21.23 3.37 6.56
N HIS A 257 -20.71 3.11 7.76
CA HIS A 257 -21.18 3.79 8.96
C HIS A 257 -20.88 5.30 8.97
N TYR A 258 -19.81 5.77 8.33
CA TYR A 258 -19.56 7.21 8.15
C TYR A 258 -20.63 7.84 7.26
N LEU A 259 -21.02 7.13 6.19
CA LEU A 259 -22.07 7.58 5.28
C LEU A 259 -23.46 7.58 5.96
N LEU A 260 -23.74 6.55 6.76
CA LEU A 260 -24.99 6.47 7.53
C LEU A 260 -25.07 7.58 8.60
N ASP A 261 -23.97 7.84 9.30
CA ASP A 261 -23.90 8.89 10.33
C ASP A 261 -24.22 10.27 9.76
N ILE A 262 -23.54 10.68 8.67
CA ILE A 262 -23.84 11.98 8.04
C ILE A 262 -25.27 12.03 7.49
N ALA A 263 -25.81 10.92 6.97
CA ALA A 263 -27.19 10.86 6.49
C ALA A 263 -28.21 11.04 7.61
N ILE A 264 -27.95 10.50 8.80
CA ILE A 264 -28.80 10.68 9.98
C ILE A 264 -28.71 12.13 10.46
N ARG A 265 -27.49 12.66 10.64
CA ARG A 265 -27.27 14.02 11.16
C ARG A 265 -27.87 15.11 10.27
N THR A 266 -27.91 14.88 8.96
CA THR A 266 -28.48 15.82 7.97
C THR A 266 -29.95 15.51 7.62
N GLY A 267 -30.55 14.45 8.20
CA GLY A 267 -31.94 14.04 7.93
C GLY A 267 -32.19 13.34 6.58
N HIS A 268 -31.15 13.16 5.76
CA HIS A 268 -31.25 12.49 4.46
C HIS A 268 -31.53 10.98 4.57
N ASN A 269 -31.35 10.37 5.74
CA ASN A 269 -31.67 8.97 5.99
C ASN A 269 -33.16 8.61 5.83
N THR A 270 -34.05 9.61 5.76
CA THR A 270 -35.49 9.41 5.52
C THR A 270 -35.90 9.60 4.05
N ASN A 271 -35.04 10.19 3.22
CA ASN A 271 -35.29 10.39 1.80
C ASN A 271 -35.34 9.04 1.05
N PHE A 272 -36.37 8.84 0.23
CA PHE A 272 -36.58 7.57 -0.49
C PHE A 272 -35.37 7.18 -1.35
N HIS A 273 -34.82 8.12 -2.12
CA HIS A 273 -33.67 7.84 -2.99
C HIS A 273 -32.39 7.59 -2.18
N THR A 274 -32.09 8.44 -1.19
CA THR A 274 -30.91 8.27 -0.34
C THR A 274 -30.93 6.95 0.42
N ARG A 275 -32.09 6.49 0.88
CA ARG A 275 -32.21 5.17 1.54
C ARG A 275 -31.78 4.02 0.64
N GLN A 276 -32.10 4.06 -0.66
CA GLN A 276 -31.68 3.04 -1.62
C GLN A 276 -30.17 3.08 -1.89
N GLU A 277 -29.60 4.28 -1.90
CA GLU A 277 -28.16 4.49 -2.04
C GLU A 277 -27.38 4.00 -0.81
N LEU A 278 -27.87 4.31 0.40
CA LEU A 278 -27.34 3.79 1.65
C LEU A 278 -27.41 2.25 1.70
N ALA A 279 -28.53 1.66 1.29
CA ALA A 279 -28.66 0.21 1.20
C ALA A 279 -27.65 -0.40 0.23
N SER A 280 -27.44 0.24 -0.93
CA SER A 280 -26.46 -0.20 -1.93
C SER A 280 -25.03 -0.08 -1.41
N ALA A 281 -24.68 1.00 -0.71
CA ALA A 281 -23.38 1.17 -0.06
C ALA A 281 -23.13 0.09 1.01
N TYR A 282 -24.14 -0.22 1.83
CA TYR A 282 -24.05 -1.30 2.81
C TYR A 282 -23.84 -2.67 2.15
N ILE A 283 -24.62 -2.98 1.11
CA ILE A 283 -24.51 -4.23 0.36
C ILE A 283 -23.13 -4.35 -0.27
N GLY A 284 -22.62 -3.29 -0.91
CA GLY A 284 -21.30 -3.29 -1.54
C GLY A 284 -20.16 -3.55 -0.55
N GLU A 285 -20.25 -2.98 0.66
CA GLU A 285 -19.28 -3.29 1.73
C GLU A 285 -19.32 -4.77 2.13
N LYS A 286 -20.51 -5.37 2.24
CA LYS A 286 -20.65 -6.82 2.51
C LYS A 286 -20.11 -7.68 1.37
N VAL A 287 -20.39 -7.31 0.11
CA VAL A 287 -19.84 -7.98 -1.07
C VAL A 287 -18.31 -7.97 -1.04
N MET A 288 -17.68 -6.82 -0.75
CA MET A 288 -16.22 -6.73 -0.63
C MET A 288 -15.68 -7.68 0.44
N SER A 289 -16.30 -7.72 1.62
CA SER A 289 -15.90 -8.67 2.68
C SER A 289 -16.01 -10.13 2.25
N TRP A 290 -17.13 -10.53 1.63
CA TRP A 290 -17.33 -11.90 1.19
C TRP A 290 -16.42 -12.30 0.02
N THR A 291 -16.15 -11.39 -0.92
CA THR A 291 -15.19 -11.65 -2.00
C THR A 291 -13.80 -11.92 -1.46
N GLY A 292 -13.36 -11.16 -0.44
CA GLY A 292 -12.10 -11.41 0.26
C GLY A 292 -12.06 -12.77 0.96
N GLN A 293 -13.12 -13.15 1.68
CA GLN A 293 -13.21 -14.44 2.38
C GLN A 293 -13.22 -15.64 1.41
N ARG A 294 -13.90 -15.50 0.27
CA ARG A 294 -14.01 -16.55 -0.74
C ARG A 294 -12.75 -16.71 -1.60
N LYS A 295 -11.75 -15.82 -1.45
CA LYS A 295 -10.50 -15.83 -2.23
C LYS A 295 -10.76 -15.83 -3.75
N VAL A 296 -11.76 -15.07 -4.19
CA VAL A 296 -12.02 -14.89 -5.63
C VAL A 296 -10.83 -14.19 -6.31
N HIS A 297 -10.79 -14.22 -7.65
CA HIS A 297 -9.70 -13.58 -8.40
C HIS A 297 -9.47 -12.12 -7.93
N PRO A 298 -8.24 -11.72 -7.53
CA PRO A 298 -7.99 -10.46 -6.84
C PRO A 298 -8.46 -9.20 -7.58
N SER A 299 -8.47 -9.23 -8.92
CA SER A 299 -8.98 -8.12 -9.75
C SER A 299 -10.46 -7.82 -9.52
N ILE A 300 -11.26 -8.83 -9.12
CA ILE A 300 -12.68 -8.63 -8.77
C ILE A 300 -12.79 -7.76 -7.52
N GLY A 301 -11.99 -8.05 -6.49
CA GLY A 301 -11.93 -7.25 -5.27
C GLY A 301 -11.48 -5.81 -5.53
N LYS A 302 -10.45 -5.61 -6.36
CA LYS A 302 -9.98 -4.27 -6.77
C LYS A 302 -11.09 -3.47 -7.46
N LEU A 303 -11.77 -4.07 -8.44
CA LEU A 303 -12.86 -3.42 -9.18
C LEU A 303 -14.04 -3.05 -8.26
N TRP A 304 -14.44 -3.97 -7.38
CA TRP A 304 -15.48 -3.68 -6.37
C TRP A 304 -15.07 -2.56 -5.41
N ARG A 305 -13.83 -2.55 -4.93
CA ARG A 305 -13.30 -1.45 -4.10
C ARG A 305 -13.44 -0.10 -4.81
N THR A 306 -13.09 -0.04 -6.09
CA THR A 306 -13.16 1.20 -6.88
C THR A 306 -14.60 1.64 -7.09
N LYS A 307 -15.50 0.71 -7.44
CA LYS A 307 -16.93 0.99 -7.55
C LYS A 307 -17.49 1.52 -6.23
N GLN A 308 -17.22 0.82 -5.13
CA GLN A 308 -17.69 1.21 -3.80
C GLN A 308 -17.18 2.60 -3.41
N ALA A 309 -15.91 2.91 -3.68
CA ALA A 309 -15.34 4.21 -3.37
C ALA A 309 -16.03 5.34 -4.14
N ARG A 310 -16.27 5.15 -5.44
CA ARG A 310 -17.00 6.14 -6.26
C ARG A 310 -18.45 6.30 -5.81
N ASP A 311 -19.14 5.19 -5.55
CA ASP A 311 -20.54 5.20 -5.11
C ASP A 311 -20.68 5.92 -3.77
N VAL A 312 -19.86 5.56 -2.77
CA VAL A 312 -19.88 6.20 -1.45
C VAL A 312 -19.47 7.67 -1.54
N ALA A 313 -18.44 8.02 -2.33
CA ALA A 313 -18.05 9.41 -2.54
C ALA A 313 -19.16 10.23 -3.19
N ALA A 314 -19.86 9.68 -4.19
CA ALA A 314 -20.96 10.37 -4.88
C ALA A 314 -22.16 10.60 -3.94
N VAL A 315 -22.50 9.62 -3.11
CA VAL A 315 -23.57 9.76 -2.10
C VAL A 315 -23.14 10.75 -1.02
N GLY A 316 -21.90 10.63 -0.53
CA GLY A 316 -21.30 11.54 0.44
C GLY A 316 -21.33 12.98 -0.03
N ALA A 317 -20.92 13.25 -1.28
CA ALA A 317 -20.98 14.57 -1.90
C ALA A 317 -22.40 15.16 -1.93
N ARG A 318 -23.41 14.34 -2.20
CA ARG A 318 -24.83 14.77 -2.22
C ARG A 318 -25.43 14.98 -0.83
N ILE A 319 -24.99 14.23 0.18
CA ILE A 319 -25.54 14.34 1.54
C ILE A 319 -24.81 15.45 2.31
N ALA A 320 -23.49 15.55 2.16
CA ALA A 320 -22.66 16.57 2.78
C ALA A 320 -22.81 17.94 2.08
N MET A 321 -23.28 17.98 0.82
CA MET A 321 -23.49 19.18 -0.03
C MET A 321 -22.55 20.34 0.29
N ASN A 322 -23.09 21.49 0.74
CA ASN A 322 -22.35 22.73 0.92
C ASN A 322 -21.08 22.52 1.75
N GLY A 323 -21.08 21.68 2.80
CA GLY A 323 -19.88 21.43 3.62
C GLY A 323 -18.76 20.69 2.88
N ALA A 324 -19.06 19.81 1.91
CA ALA A 324 -18.02 19.15 1.13
C ALA A 324 -17.47 20.03 -0.02
N ALA A 325 -18.28 20.98 -0.51
CA ALA A 325 -17.90 21.90 -1.59
C ALA A 325 -17.29 23.21 -1.09
N ALA A 326 -17.73 23.70 0.07
CA ALA A 326 -17.29 24.91 0.75
C ALA A 326 -17.56 24.80 2.26
N HIS A 327 -16.51 24.55 3.03
CA HIS A 327 -16.55 24.52 4.49
C HIS A 327 -15.65 25.58 5.11
N ASP A 328 -15.94 25.93 6.35
CA ASP A 328 -15.03 26.73 7.17
C ASP A 328 -13.77 25.92 7.51
N ILE A 329 -12.63 26.60 7.62
CA ILE A 329 -11.37 25.99 8.06
C ILE A 329 -11.58 25.40 9.46
N GLY A 330 -11.25 24.12 9.64
CA GLY A 330 -11.45 23.41 10.90
C GLY A 330 -12.80 22.69 11.02
N ASP A 331 -13.69 22.79 10.02
CA ASP A 331 -14.83 21.88 9.91
C ASP A 331 -14.35 20.48 9.52
N LYS A 332 -14.26 19.61 10.52
CA LYS A 332 -13.75 18.25 10.38
C LYS A 332 -14.59 17.40 9.42
N ASP A 333 -15.91 17.61 9.36
CA ASP A 333 -16.77 16.83 8.45
C ASP A 333 -16.55 17.31 7.01
N GLY A 334 -16.50 18.62 6.79
CA GLY A 334 -16.20 19.22 5.49
C GLY A 334 -14.84 18.78 4.95
N GLU A 335 -13.78 18.89 5.76
CA GLU A 335 -12.42 18.46 5.41
C GLU A 335 -12.36 16.96 5.08
N PHE A 336 -13.01 16.12 5.90
CA PHE A 336 -13.08 14.68 5.71
C PHE A 336 -13.75 14.30 4.38
N TRP A 337 -14.95 14.82 4.13
CA TRP A 337 -15.71 14.48 2.93
C TRP A 337 -15.07 15.06 1.68
N MET A 338 -14.58 16.30 1.72
CA MET A 338 -13.81 16.90 0.63
C MET A 338 -12.63 15.99 0.25
N TYR A 339 -11.80 15.61 1.23
CA TYR A 339 -10.65 14.74 1.00
C TYR A 339 -11.09 13.42 0.32
N HIS A 340 -12.04 12.70 0.92
CA HIS A 340 -12.45 11.39 0.41
C HIS A 340 -13.14 11.42 -0.96
N ILE A 341 -13.89 12.49 -1.26
CA ILE A 341 -14.50 12.72 -2.57
C ILE A 341 -13.42 12.94 -3.63
N LEU A 342 -12.46 13.82 -3.35
CA LEU A 342 -11.35 14.14 -4.26
C LEU A 342 -10.36 12.97 -4.42
N ASN A 343 -10.26 12.12 -3.40
CA ASN A 343 -9.42 10.93 -3.39
C ASN A 343 -10.02 9.75 -4.19
N ALA A 344 -11.35 9.63 -4.26
CA ALA A 344 -12.02 8.46 -4.84
C ALA A 344 -11.63 8.14 -6.31
N PRO A 345 -11.48 9.11 -7.24
CA PRO A 345 -11.09 8.84 -8.61
C PRO A 345 -9.77 8.07 -8.74
N ARG A 346 -8.79 8.37 -7.89
CA ARG A 346 -7.44 7.78 -7.94
C ARG A 346 -7.45 6.26 -7.78
N MET A 347 -8.44 5.72 -7.05
CA MET A 347 -8.55 4.28 -6.75
C MET A 347 -8.76 3.43 -8.00
N SER A 348 -9.26 4.06 -9.06
CA SER A 348 -9.44 3.48 -10.39
C SER A 348 -8.13 3.27 -11.12
N LEU A 349 -7.12 4.10 -10.83
CA LEU A 349 -5.88 4.18 -11.59
C LEU A 349 -4.77 3.34 -10.94
N GLY A 350 -4.58 3.50 -9.62
CA GLY A 350 -3.54 2.80 -8.85
C GLY A 350 -3.74 1.28 -8.77
N GLY A 351 -2.63 0.53 -8.72
CA GLY A 351 -2.64 -0.93 -8.70
C GLY A 351 -3.11 -1.59 -10.00
N GLY A 352 -3.04 -0.85 -11.12
CA GLY A 352 -3.54 -1.20 -12.44
C GLY A 352 -4.95 -0.67 -12.68
N THR A 353 -5.16 0.00 -13.82
CA THR A 353 -6.44 0.66 -14.16
C THR A 353 -7.62 -0.31 -14.17
N ASP A 354 -8.84 0.18 -14.01
CA ASP A 354 -10.04 -0.66 -14.07
C ASP A 354 -10.11 -1.48 -15.38
N GLU A 355 -9.66 -0.90 -16.48
CA GLU A 355 -9.56 -1.53 -17.80
C GLU A 355 -8.56 -2.68 -17.78
N ILE A 356 -7.34 -2.47 -17.26
CA ILE A 356 -6.33 -3.54 -17.12
C ILE A 356 -6.81 -4.66 -16.20
N GLN A 357 -7.58 -4.33 -15.15
CA GLN A 357 -8.17 -5.35 -14.28
C GLN A 357 -9.25 -6.17 -15.00
N LYS A 358 -10.09 -5.54 -15.83
CA LYS A 358 -11.07 -6.24 -16.67
C LYS A 358 -10.38 -7.15 -17.68
N ASN A 359 -9.33 -6.68 -18.35
CA ASN A 359 -8.54 -7.50 -19.28
C ASN A 359 -7.90 -8.68 -18.57
N THR A 360 -7.37 -8.47 -17.35
CA THR A 360 -6.82 -9.57 -16.55
C THR A 360 -7.88 -10.63 -16.23
N ILE A 361 -9.11 -10.22 -15.86
CA ILE A 361 -10.21 -11.17 -15.60
C ILE A 361 -10.55 -11.93 -16.88
N GLY A 362 -10.75 -11.22 -17.99
CA GLY A 362 -11.06 -11.81 -19.29
C GLY A 362 -10.01 -12.83 -19.71
N GLU A 363 -8.75 -12.44 -19.77
CA GLU A 363 -7.67 -13.27 -20.28
C GLU A 363 -7.28 -14.40 -19.32
N ARG A 364 -7.09 -14.08 -18.02
CA ARG A 364 -6.49 -15.04 -17.07
C ARG A 364 -7.49 -15.87 -16.30
N ALA A 365 -8.68 -15.34 -16.04
CA ALA A 365 -9.71 -16.06 -15.29
C ALA A 365 -10.73 -16.72 -16.21
N LEU A 366 -11.08 -16.08 -17.33
CA LEU A 366 -12.09 -16.57 -18.28
C LEU A 366 -11.51 -17.18 -19.56
N GLY A 367 -10.21 -17.03 -19.81
CA GLY A 367 -9.55 -17.59 -21.00
C GLY A 367 -9.93 -16.90 -22.31
N LEU A 368 -10.41 -15.65 -22.26
CA LEU A 368 -10.69 -14.87 -23.45
C LEU A 368 -9.38 -14.55 -24.21
N PRO A 369 -9.45 -14.40 -25.55
CA PRO A 369 -8.31 -13.92 -26.32
C PRO A 369 -7.82 -12.57 -25.79
N ARG A 370 -6.51 -12.33 -25.92
CA ARG A 370 -5.93 -11.01 -25.62
C ARG A 370 -6.50 -9.95 -26.55
N GLU A 371 -6.72 -8.75 -26.04
CA GLU A 371 -7.02 -7.61 -26.90
C GLU A 371 -5.88 -7.41 -27.91
N PRO A 372 -6.18 -7.13 -29.20
CA PRO A 372 -5.15 -6.80 -30.17
C PRO A 372 -4.42 -5.52 -29.74
N LEU A 373 -3.09 -5.53 -29.87
CA LEU A 373 -2.21 -4.40 -29.58
C LEU A 373 -2.36 -3.28 -30.61
#